data_AF-A0A3S5J8M7-F1
#
_entry.id   AF-A0A3S5J8M7-F1
#
_cell.length_a   1.000
_cell.length_b   1.000
_cell.length_c   1.000
_cell.angle_alpha   90.00
_cell.angle_beta   90.00
_cell.angle_gamma   90.00
#
_symmetry.space_group_name_H-M   'P 1'
#
loop_
_entity.id
_entity.type
_entity.pdbx_description
1 polymer ?
#
loop_
_entity_poly.entity_id
_entity_poly.type
_entity_poly.pdbx_seq_one_letter_code
_entity_poly.pdbx_strand_id
1 'polypeptide(L)'
;MLGYIVRRLFLMIPTLIGITFLVFMLLAMSPGGIGASLRVSGGQMESSKAALVEAYLEDRYGLDDPVLMQYLRWLGRISPIKTGERDQVKPTGELVRPPKALKSPPLADSWFRDFKLPEGRAAEIEATKGPAAAGTGVGREGETAEVIEYKAAAKNYAKARADYLVSKKNLDKALVRYAEKSGIEGAIKDGKPQMGVFAALPPDTEAPNWNLVRDAGLAVLEAYETAVACRAREIAAFRNGPYPKDGVPVLPGVLSLAMPDLGVAFSRGRPVKDLILDALPVTLLLNFVALPFIYLIAIPAGMLAARYRGSWFDMSSGAIFVAFWSIPTVWAGVLAIGYLADNQYLGWFPVAGLHGNTADEMGFLPSWGSDGFSMGWVGDVFWHIALPVTCLVYTGFAVLAKQTRAAMLDNFNQDYVRTAKAKGVPGRDVLLRHVFRNSLLPLITMFVTIFPAMLAGSVVVEKIFSIPGMGSLILEAINLRDRELILANTFMIAVVNLLALLLADILYAFADPRISYD
;
A
#
# COMPACT_ATOMS: atom_id res chain seq x y z
N MET A 1 17.32 -25.45 -13.49
CA MET A 1 16.49 -25.03 -12.32
C MET A 1 17.05 -23.84 -11.53
N LEU A 2 18.18 -23.96 -10.81
CA LEU A 2 18.69 -22.84 -9.99
C LEU A 2 18.99 -21.59 -10.84
N GLY A 3 19.66 -21.75 -11.98
CA GLY A 3 19.94 -20.63 -12.91
C GLY A 3 18.68 -19.95 -13.44
N TYR A 4 17.64 -20.72 -13.73
CA TYR A 4 16.33 -20.19 -14.11
C TYR A 4 15.65 -19.43 -12.96
N ILE A 5 15.63 -19.99 -11.75
CA ILE A 5 15.05 -19.31 -10.58
C ILE A 5 15.78 -17.98 -10.33
N VAL A 6 17.10 -17.97 -10.41
CA VAL A 6 17.90 -16.75 -10.29
C VAL A 6 17.54 -15.75 -11.39
N ARG A 7 17.51 -16.17 -12.66
CA ARG A 7 17.10 -15.30 -13.79
C ARG A 7 15.67 -14.76 -13.59
N ARG A 8 14.75 -15.59 -13.09
CA ARG A 8 13.37 -15.21 -12.80
C ARG A 8 13.29 -14.20 -11.68
N LEU A 9 14.01 -14.39 -10.57
CA LEU A 9 14.12 -13.42 -9.48
C LEU A 9 14.69 -12.08 -9.97
N PHE A 10 15.68 -12.09 -10.87
CA PHE A 10 16.16 -10.86 -11.50
C PHE A 10 15.09 -10.19 -12.37
N LEU A 11 14.30 -10.96 -13.14
CA LEU A 11 13.19 -10.45 -13.94
C LEU A 11 12.01 -9.94 -13.10
N MET A 12 11.85 -10.41 -11.85
CA MET A 12 10.83 -9.92 -10.94
C MET A 12 11.05 -8.44 -10.56
N ILE A 13 12.30 -8.01 -10.42
CA ILE A 13 12.64 -6.64 -10.03
C ILE A 13 12.08 -5.60 -11.01
N PRO A 14 12.37 -5.64 -12.34
CA PRO A 14 11.80 -4.69 -13.28
C PRO A 14 10.28 -4.80 -13.39
N THR A 15 9.69 -6.00 -13.25
CA THR A 15 8.22 -6.14 -13.24
C THR A 15 7.59 -5.48 -12.02
N LEU A 16 8.20 -5.62 -10.84
CA LEU A 16 7.73 -4.99 -9.61
C LEU A 16 7.79 -3.47 -9.73
N ILE A 17 8.93 -2.94 -10.21
CA ILE A 17 9.12 -1.51 -10.49
C ILE A 17 8.07 -1.03 -11.50
N GLY A 18 7.82 -1.78 -12.57
CA GLY A 18 6.83 -1.43 -13.59
C GLY A 18 5.40 -1.33 -13.03
N ILE A 19 4.98 -2.32 -12.25
CA ILE A 19 3.65 -2.34 -11.62
C ILE A 19 3.51 -1.19 -10.63
N THR A 20 4.49 -1.00 -9.74
CA THR A 20 4.42 0.07 -8.73
C THR A 20 4.51 1.46 -9.35
N PHE A 21 5.31 1.63 -10.40
CA PHE A 21 5.40 2.88 -11.15
C PHE A 21 4.06 3.26 -11.79
N LEU A 22 3.41 2.31 -12.47
CA LEU A 22 2.12 2.54 -13.12
C LEU A 22 1.05 2.97 -12.11
N VAL A 23 0.94 2.25 -10.99
CA VAL A 23 -0.05 2.56 -9.95
C VAL A 23 0.26 3.89 -9.28
N PHE A 24 1.53 4.19 -9.03
CA PHE A 24 1.95 5.48 -8.49
C PHE A 24 1.59 6.64 -9.43
N MET A 25 1.82 6.48 -10.73
CA MET A 25 1.48 7.51 -11.73
C MET A 25 -0.02 7.71 -11.85
N LEU A 26 -0.82 6.63 -11.81
CA LEU A 26 -2.28 6.74 -11.75
C LEU A 26 -2.74 7.55 -10.54
N LEU A 27 -2.17 7.29 -9.36
CA LEU A 27 -2.48 8.08 -8.16
C LEU A 27 -2.02 9.54 -8.32
N ALA A 28 -0.88 9.78 -8.96
CA ALA A 28 -0.38 11.13 -9.21
C ALA A 28 -1.27 11.96 -10.16
N MET A 29 -1.88 11.28 -11.14
CA MET A 29 -2.82 11.89 -12.08
C MET A 29 -4.24 12.07 -11.50
N SER A 30 -4.52 11.50 -10.33
CA SER A 30 -5.83 11.63 -9.69
C SER A 30 -6.14 13.09 -9.28
N PRO A 31 -7.41 13.53 -9.29
CA PRO A 31 -7.78 14.90 -8.95
C PRO A 31 -7.28 15.34 -7.56
N GLY A 32 -6.47 16.40 -7.55
CA GLY A 32 -5.77 16.94 -6.37
C GLY A 32 -4.36 16.38 -6.15
N GLY A 33 -3.93 15.44 -6.99
CA GLY A 33 -2.61 14.82 -6.95
C GLY A 33 -2.34 13.99 -5.70
N ILE A 34 -1.08 13.64 -5.54
CA ILE A 34 -0.56 12.75 -4.49
C ILE A 34 -0.90 13.20 -3.05
N GLY A 35 -1.12 14.50 -2.84
CA GLY A 35 -1.38 15.12 -1.53
C GLY A 35 -2.81 15.60 -1.29
N ALA A 36 -3.76 15.32 -2.19
CA ALA A 36 -5.12 15.88 -2.15
C ALA A 36 -5.88 15.58 -0.85
N SER A 37 -5.90 14.31 -0.47
CA SER A 37 -6.65 13.80 0.69
C SER A 37 -6.04 14.27 2.00
N LEU A 38 -4.72 14.37 2.04
CA LEU A 38 -3.95 14.87 3.18
C LEU A 38 -4.25 16.35 3.48
N ARG A 39 -4.65 17.14 2.47
CA ARG A 39 -5.11 18.53 2.65
C ARG A 39 -6.56 18.62 3.11
N VAL A 40 -7.41 17.67 2.71
CA VAL A 40 -8.86 17.67 3.01
C VAL A 40 -9.16 17.12 4.41
N SER A 41 -8.44 16.09 4.87
CA SER A 41 -8.56 15.62 6.27
C SER A 41 -8.14 16.67 7.31
N GLY A 42 -7.38 17.70 6.89
CA GLY A 42 -7.06 18.89 7.69
C GLY A 42 -8.11 20.01 7.62
N GLY A 43 -9.24 19.80 6.92
CA GLY A 43 -10.25 20.83 6.63
C GLY A 43 -10.96 21.44 7.85
N GLN A 44 -10.74 20.90 9.06
CA GLN A 44 -11.23 21.47 10.33
C GLN A 44 -10.11 22.01 11.25
N MET A 45 -8.85 22.05 10.80
CA MET A 45 -7.73 22.58 11.61
C MET A 45 -7.50 24.08 11.40
N GLU A 46 -7.09 24.77 12.48
CA GLU A 46 -6.50 26.11 12.41
C GLU A 46 -5.42 26.19 11.32
N SER A 47 -5.37 27.31 10.61
CA SER A 47 -4.42 27.57 9.50
C SER A 47 -2.95 27.32 9.86
N SER A 48 -2.55 27.56 11.12
CA SER A 48 -1.20 27.28 11.63
C SER A 48 -0.92 25.78 11.77
N LYS A 49 -1.89 24.98 12.23
CA LYS A 49 -1.74 23.51 12.34
C LYS A 49 -1.76 22.84 10.97
N ALA A 50 -2.58 23.36 10.04
CA ALA A 50 -2.58 22.90 8.65
C ALA A 50 -1.21 23.11 7.96
N ALA A 51 -0.56 24.24 8.21
CA ALA A 51 0.78 24.52 7.67
C ALA A 51 1.88 23.62 8.27
N LEU A 52 1.79 23.28 9.57
CA LEU A 52 2.68 22.32 10.22
C LEU A 52 2.53 20.91 9.64
N VAL A 53 1.29 20.47 9.41
CA VAL A 53 1.01 19.17 8.78
C VAL A 53 1.49 19.17 7.33
N GLU A 54 1.24 20.22 6.55
CA GLU A 54 1.74 20.34 5.18
C GLU A 54 3.28 20.32 5.12
N ALA A 55 3.96 21.05 6.02
CA ALA A 55 5.41 21.05 6.13
C ALA A 55 5.98 19.65 6.44
N TYR A 56 5.36 18.94 7.37
CA TYR A 56 5.73 17.58 7.73
C TYR A 56 5.54 16.60 6.55
N LEU A 57 4.45 16.76 5.80
CA LEU A 57 4.12 15.92 4.65
C LEU A 57 5.01 16.18 3.44
N GLU A 58 5.26 17.45 3.10
CA GLU A 58 6.20 17.84 2.05
C GLU A 58 7.62 17.35 2.35
N ASP A 59 8.02 17.32 3.61
CA ASP A 59 9.31 16.79 4.04
C ASP A 59 9.42 15.28 3.78
N ARG A 60 8.44 14.53 4.27
CA ARG A 60 8.45 13.07 4.23
C ARG A 60 8.19 12.51 2.83
N TYR A 61 7.34 13.17 2.04
CA TYR A 61 6.87 12.67 0.74
C TYR A 61 7.43 13.42 -0.46
N GLY A 62 8.04 14.59 -0.25
CA GLY A 62 8.55 15.41 -1.34
C GLY A 62 7.45 15.88 -2.29
N LEU A 63 6.25 16.22 -1.78
CA LEU A 63 5.08 16.62 -2.57
C LEU A 63 5.37 17.77 -3.55
N ASP A 64 6.37 18.61 -3.25
CA ASP A 64 6.84 19.71 -4.11
C ASP A 64 7.84 19.32 -5.20
N ASP A 65 8.28 18.07 -5.23
CA ASP A 65 9.21 17.58 -6.26
C ASP A 65 8.45 17.05 -7.48
N PRO A 66 9.10 16.99 -8.67
CA PRO A 66 8.52 16.34 -9.83
C PRO A 66 8.05 14.92 -9.50
N VAL A 67 6.95 14.48 -10.11
CA VAL A 67 6.28 13.19 -9.79
C VAL A 67 7.25 12.00 -9.84
N LEU A 68 8.18 12.00 -10.80
CA LEU A 68 9.21 10.97 -10.91
C LEU A 68 10.12 10.92 -9.67
N MET A 69 10.48 12.07 -9.11
CA MET A 69 11.29 12.13 -7.89
C MET A 69 10.51 11.67 -6.66
N GLN A 70 9.21 11.94 -6.61
CA GLN A 70 8.33 11.42 -5.58
C GLN A 70 8.28 9.89 -5.63
N TYR A 71 8.21 9.32 -6.85
CA TYR A 71 8.26 7.88 -7.05
C TYR A 71 9.59 7.29 -6.60
N LEU A 72 10.73 7.86 -6.99
CA LEU A 72 12.06 7.37 -6.60
C LEU A 72 12.26 7.42 -5.08
N ARG A 73 11.78 8.48 -4.42
CA ARG A 73 11.81 8.58 -2.95
C ARG A 73 10.95 7.47 -2.31
N TRP A 74 9.74 7.28 -2.81
CA TRP A 74 8.85 6.22 -2.32
C TRP A 74 9.44 4.82 -2.55
N LEU A 75 10.03 4.57 -3.72
CA LEU A 75 10.72 3.32 -4.04
C LEU A 75 11.92 3.10 -3.10
N GLY A 76 12.70 4.14 -2.79
CA GLY A 76 13.77 4.07 -1.80
C GLY A 76 13.28 3.77 -0.38
N ARG A 77 12.07 4.21 -0.02
CA ARG A 77 11.43 3.87 1.27
C ARG A 77 10.98 2.41 1.35
N ILE A 78 10.48 1.85 0.26
CA ILE A 78 10.01 0.46 0.24
C ILE A 78 11.15 -0.52 -0.04
N SER A 79 12.17 -0.11 -0.77
CA SER A 79 13.35 -0.93 -1.04
C SER A 79 14.00 -1.40 0.26
N PRO A 80 14.27 -2.71 0.43
CA PRO A 80 15.06 -3.20 1.55
C PRO A 80 16.49 -2.66 1.57
N ILE A 81 17.00 -2.30 0.39
CA ILE A 81 18.33 -1.73 0.20
C ILE A 81 18.23 -0.21 0.41
N LYS A 82 18.88 0.27 1.48
CA LYS A 82 18.97 1.68 1.87
C LYS A 82 20.35 2.23 1.55
N THR A 83 20.41 3.51 1.18
CA THR A 83 21.65 4.23 0.89
C THR A 83 21.76 5.44 1.81
N GLY A 84 22.99 5.75 2.25
CA GLY A 84 23.30 6.91 3.09
C GLY A 84 23.29 6.65 4.60
N GLU A 85 23.04 7.71 5.38
CA GLU A 85 22.91 7.62 6.84
C GLU A 85 21.72 6.72 7.22
N ARG A 86 21.92 5.82 8.19
CA ARG A 86 20.88 4.90 8.63
C ARG A 86 19.74 5.65 9.32
N ASP A 87 18.51 5.33 8.92
CA ASP A 87 17.30 5.74 9.62
C ASP A 87 17.35 5.29 11.09
N GLN A 88 16.66 5.99 11.98
CA GLN A 88 16.52 5.58 13.39
C GLN A 88 15.06 5.25 13.71
N VAL A 89 14.81 4.43 14.73
CA VAL A 89 13.45 3.95 15.04
C VAL A 89 13.01 4.45 16.40
N LYS A 90 11.90 5.21 16.46
CA LYS A 90 11.27 5.57 17.74
C LYS A 90 10.75 4.32 18.46
N PRO A 91 10.52 4.36 19.78
CA PRO A 91 9.82 3.29 20.50
C PRO A 91 8.43 2.94 19.92
N THR A 92 7.80 3.89 19.25
CA THR A 92 6.52 3.71 18.53
C THR A 92 6.64 2.96 17.21
N GLY A 93 7.85 2.62 16.77
CA GLY A 93 8.12 1.99 15.47
C GLY A 93 8.10 2.95 14.27
N GLU A 94 7.99 4.26 14.51
CA GLU A 94 8.09 5.27 13.46
C GLU A 94 9.56 5.53 13.11
N LEU A 95 9.88 5.53 11.81
CA LEU A 95 11.22 5.88 11.32
C LEU A 95 11.46 7.39 11.41
N VAL A 96 12.63 7.73 11.95
CA VAL A 96 13.21 9.06 12.02
C VAL A 96 14.26 9.19 10.92
N ARG A 97 14.12 10.24 10.11
CA ARG A 97 15.00 10.53 8.98
C ARG A 97 15.59 11.93 9.10
N PRO A 98 16.75 12.18 8.47
CA PRO A 98 17.25 13.53 8.34
C PRO A 98 16.26 14.40 7.54
N PRO A 99 15.97 15.63 7.98
CA PRO A 99 15.03 16.53 7.30
C PRO A 99 15.52 16.89 5.90
N LYS A 100 14.61 17.01 4.93
CA LYS A 100 14.93 17.37 3.54
C LYS A 100 15.53 18.77 3.48
N ALA A 101 16.45 18.99 2.54
CA ALA A 101 16.96 20.33 2.25
C ALA A 101 15.80 21.24 1.77
N LEU A 102 15.74 22.45 2.33
CA LEU A 102 14.81 23.47 1.90
C LEU A 102 15.21 23.94 0.50
N LYS A 103 14.22 24.15 -0.38
CA LYS A 103 14.45 24.84 -1.65
C LYS A 103 14.65 26.32 -1.36
N SER A 104 15.65 26.91 -2.00
CA SER A 104 15.93 28.34 -1.91
C SER A 104 14.67 29.16 -2.27
N PRO A 105 14.46 30.31 -1.63
CA PRO A 105 13.30 31.15 -1.89
C PRO A 105 13.20 31.56 -3.37
N PRO A 106 11.98 31.65 -3.93
CA PRO A 106 11.82 32.18 -5.27
C PRO A 106 12.32 33.63 -5.32
N LEU A 107 12.97 34.00 -6.43
CA LEU A 107 13.52 35.35 -6.68
C LEU A 107 14.65 35.80 -5.73
N ALA A 108 15.17 34.91 -4.87
CA ALA A 108 16.30 35.21 -3.98
C ALA A 108 17.53 35.74 -4.74
N ASP A 109 17.87 35.12 -5.87
CA ASP A 109 19.07 35.48 -6.66
C ASP A 109 18.83 36.66 -7.64
N SER A 110 17.58 37.11 -7.81
CA SER A 110 17.20 38.19 -8.73
C SER A 110 16.72 39.43 -7.96
N TRP A 111 15.44 39.49 -7.62
CA TRP A 111 14.82 40.68 -7.01
C TRP A 111 15.29 40.93 -5.58
N PHE A 112 15.67 39.88 -4.86
CA PHE A 112 15.99 39.98 -3.44
C PHE A 112 17.48 39.77 -3.13
N ARG A 113 18.34 39.82 -4.14
CA ARG A 113 19.78 39.57 -3.99
C ARG A 113 20.45 40.58 -3.05
N ASP A 114 20.05 41.84 -3.13
CA ASP A 114 20.65 42.94 -2.38
C ASP A 114 19.95 43.20 -1.04
N PHE A 115 18.92 42.40 -0.71
CA PHE A 115 18.15 42.59 0.51
C PHE A 115 18.93 42.01 1.69
N LYS A 116 19.56 42.90 2.47
CA LYS A 116 20.23 42.50 3.71
C LYS A 116 19.22 42.40 4.85
N LEU A 117 19.33 41.33 5.63
CA LEU A 117 18.60 41.22 6.88
C LEU A 117 19.10 42.28 7.89
N PRO A 118 18.22 42.83 8.75
CA PRO A 118 18.63 43.76 9.79
C PRO A 118 19.70 43.16 10.72
N GLU A 119 20.73 43.93 11.10
CA GLU A 119 21.92 43.44 11.83
C GLU A 119 21.58 42.67 13.13
N GLY A 120 20.58 43.11 13.91
CA GLY A 120 20.15 42.40 15.12
C GLY A 120 19.43 41.08 14.85
N ARG A 121 18.74 40.98 13.73
CA ARG A 121 17.95 39.79 13.33
C ARG A 121 18.85 38.70 12.75
N ALA A 122 19.88 39.10 12.01
CA ALA A 122 20.93 38.21 11.54
C ALA A 122 21.69 37.58 12.73
N ALA A 123 21.98 38.36 13.78
CA ALA A 123 22.61 37.88 15.00
C ALA A 123 21.71 36.90 15.80
N GLU A 124 20.40 37.15 15.88
CA GLU A 124 19.45 36.20 16.50
C GLU A 124 19.40 34.86 15.74
N ILE A 125 19.37 34.90 14.40
CA ILE A 125 19.41 33.70 13.56
C ILE A 125 20.77 33.00 13.67
N GLU A 126 21.87 33.74 13.79
CA GLU A 126 23.20 33.16 14.02
C GLU A 126 23.33 32.55 15.43
N ALA A 127 22.69 33.14 16.44
CA ALA A 127 22.54 32.53 17.76
C ALA A 127 21.69 31.24 17.69
N THR A 128 20.83 31.10 16.67
CA THR A 128 20.20 29.80 16.35
C THR A 128 21.13 28.79 15.65
N LYS A 129 22.40 29.13 15.38
CA LYS A 129 23.45 28.20 14.92
C LYS A 129 24.42 27.78 16.03
N GLY A 130 24.50 28.52 17.14
CA GLY A 130 25.44 28.28 18.25
C GLY A 130 25.26 26.94 19.00
N PRO A 131 26.26 26.51 19.80
CA PRO A 131 26.30 25.18 20.42
C PRO A 131 25.11 24.93 21.34
N ALA A 132 24.67 23.68 21.37
CA ALA A 132 23.46 23.23 22.07
C ALA A 132 23.49 23.66 23.54
N ALA A 133 22.68 24.66 23.89
CA ALA A 133 22.28 24.83 25.28
C ALA A 133 21.47 23.57 25.63
N ALA A 134 22.05 22.71 26.47
CA ALA A 134 21.40 21.57 27.07
C ALA A 134 20.08 22.04 27.68
N GLY A 135 18.97 21.80 26.97
CA GLY A 135 17.66 22.19 27.42
C GLY A 135 17.35 21.43 28.70
N THR A 136 17.25 22.16 29.80
CA THR A 136 16.72 21.73 31.10
C THR A 136 15.20 21.49 31.00
N GLY A 137 14.80 20.61 30.08
CA GLY A 137 13.44 20.12 29.95
C GLY A 137 13.26 18.88 30.80
N VAL A 138 12.30 18.91 31.72
CA VAL A 138 11.85 17.72 32.45
C VAL A 138 11.23 16.76 31.43
N GLY A 139 12.00 15.76 31.00
CA GLY A 139 11.50 14.67 30.17
C GLY A 139 10.46 13.83 30.93
N ARG A 140 9.60 13.12 30.20
CA ARG A 140 8.85 12.01 30.79
C ARG A 140 9.85 10.99 31.35
N GLU A 141 9.52 10.33 32.47
CA GLU A 141 10.37 9.30 33.08
C GLU A 141 10.90 8.32 32.00
N GLY A 142 12.23 8.24 31.85
CA GLY A 142 12.91 7.35 30.90
C GLY A 142 13.42 7.96 29.59
N GLU A 143 13.23 9.25 29.31
CA GLU A 143 13.79 9.89 28.11
C GLU A 143 15.25 10.37 28.31
N THR A 144 16.17 9.99 27.42
CA THR A 144 17.57 10.45 27.45
C THR A 144 17.69 11.92 27.03
N ALA A 145 18.76 12.60 27.47
CA ALA A 145 19.01 14.00 27.11
C ALA A 145 19.05 14.23 25.59
N GLU A 146 19.62 13.27 24.84
CA GLU A 146 19.69 13.27 23.38
C GLU A 146 18.29 13.22 22.72
N VAL A 147 17.37 12.43 23.29
CA VAL A 147 15.97 12.34 22.81
C VAL A 147 15.24 13.66 23.04
N ILE A 148 15.45 14.29 24.20
CA ILE A 148 14.82 15.58 24.54
C ILE A 148 15.32 16.67 23.58
N GLU A 149 16.64 16.73 23.35
CA GLU A 149 17.26 17.68 22.42
C GLU A 149 16.73 17.47 20.99
N TYR A 150 16.69 16.23 20.51
CA TYR A 150 16.16 15.91 19.19
C TYR A 150 14.70 16.32 19.04
N LYS A 151 13.84 16.01 20.02
CA LYS A 151 12.42 16.41 19.99
C LYS A 151 12.25 17.93 19.96
N ALA A 152 13.04 18.66 20.74
CA ALA A 152 13.01 20.11 20.76
C ALA A 152 13.48 20.68 19.41
N ALA A 153 14.58 20.17 18.87
CA ALA A 153 15.12 20.58 17.57
C ALA A 153 14.12 20.29 16.42
N ALA A 154 13.55 19.09 16.38
CA ALA A 154 12.55 18.69 15.38
C ALA A 154 11.27 19.55 15.46
N LYS A 155 10.80 19.86 16.68
CA LYS A 155 9.64 20.76 16.88
C LYS A 155 9.93 22.19 16.39
N ASN A 156 11.12 22.70 16.70
CA ASN A 156 11.55 24.04 16.29
C ASN A 156 11.71 24.14 14.77
N TYR A 157 12.31 23.12 14.15
CA TYR A 157 12.41 23.04 12.69
C TYR A 157 11.04 22.95 12.02
N ALA A 158 10.15 22.08 12.51
CA ALA A 158 8.79 21.94 11.97
C ALA A 158 8.04 23.29 11.98
N LYS A 159 8.16 24.05 13.08
CA LYS A 159 7.58 25.40 13.19
C LYS A 159 8.23 26.38 12.22
N ALA A 160 9.55 26.49 12.21
CA ALA A 160 10.27 27.41 11.32
C ALA A 160 9.98 27.11 9.84
N ARG A 161 9.84 25.84 9.48
CA ARG A 161 9.44 25.43 8.13
C ARG A 161 7.99 25.80 7.81
N ALA A 162 7.05 25.59 8.72
CA ALA A 162 5.68 26.03 8.53
C ALA A 162 5.61 27.55 8.32
N ASP A 163 6.37 28.33 9.10
CA ASP A 163 6.47 29.78 8.97
C ASP A 163 7.06 30.18 7.60
N TYR A 164 8.07 29.44 7.09
CA TYR A 164 8.59 29.62 5.73
C TYR A 164 7.54 29.36 4.66
N LEU A 165 6.75 28.28 4.76
CA LEU A 165 5.69 27.97 3.79
C LEU A 165 4.57 29.01 3.81
N VAL A 166 4.19 29.50 4.99
CA VAL A 166 3.21 30.58 5.14
C VAL A 166 3.73 31.86 4.51
N SER A 167 4.98 32.23 4.78
CA SER A 167 5.63 33.41 4.22
C SER A 167 5.70 33.32 2.69
N LYS A 168 6.03 32.14 2.15
CA LYS A 168 6.05 31.89 0.69
C LYS A 168 4.67 32.07 0.07
N LYS A 169 3.61 31.54 0.69
CA LYS A 169 2.22 31.76 0.22
C LYS A 169 1.83 33.25 0.26
N ASN A 170 2.31 34.00 1.24
CA ASN A 170 2.06 35.44 1.33
C ASN A 170 2.81 36.21 0.23
N LEU A 171 4.06 35.83 -0.08
CA LEU A 171 4.81 36.34 -1.22
C LEU A 171 4.08 36.04 -2.54
N ASP A 172 3.60 34.81 -2.73
CA ASP A 172 2.84 34.45 -3.94
C ASP A 172 1.62 35.35 -4.12
N LYS A 173 0.86 35.60 -3.05
CA LYS A 173 -0.30 36.52 -3.07
C LYS A 173 0.11 37.97 -3.36
N ALA A 174 1.23 38.42 -2.81
CA ALA A 174 1.76 39.76 -3.05
C ALA A 174 2.17 39.92 -4.53
N LEU A 175 2.85 38.93 -5.10
CA LEU A 175 3.25 38.90 -6.52
C LEU A 175 2.06 38.89 -7.46
N VAL A 176 1.00 38.13 -7.17
CA VAL A 176 -0.24 38.15 -7.95
C VAL A 176 -0.87 39.55 -7.94
N ARG A 177 -1.04 40.16 -6.76
CA ARG A 177 -1.58 41.52 -6.63
C ARG A 177 -0.72 42.59 -7.31
N TYR A 178 0.59 42.38 -7.34
CA TYR A 178 1.54 43.26 -8.03
C TYR A 178 1.43 43.12 -9.55
N ALA A 179 1.36 41.89 -10.07
CA ALA A 179 1.19 41.63 -11.50
C ALA A 179 -0.16 42.09 -12.04
N GLU A 180 -1.25 41.91 -11.29
CA GLU A 180 -2.59 42.39 -11.66
C GLU A 180 -2.63 43.92 -11.81
N LYS A 181 -2.00 44.66 -10.90
CA LYS A 181 -1.98 46.13 -10.94
C LYS A 181 -0.96 46.71 -11.93
N SER A 182 0.14 46.01 -12.15
CA SER A 182 1.21 46.44 -13.06
C SER A 182 1.00 45.98 -14.50
N GLY A 183 -0.04 45.17 -14.77
CA GLY A 183 -0.41 44.74 -16.12
C GLY A 183 0.60 43.79 -16.78
N ILE A 184 1.31 42.96 -16.01
CA ILE A 184 2.35 42.08 -16.55
C ILE A 184 1.71 40.85 -17.23
N GLU A 185 1.73 40.81 -18.56
CA GLU A 185 1.18 39.70 -19.34
C GLU A 185 1.90 38.37 -19.06
N GLY A 186 1.12 37.28 -18.90
CA GLY A 186 1.66 35.94 -18.67
C GLY A 186 2.24 35.68 -17.27
N ALA A 187 2.27 36.68 -16.39
CA ALA A 187 2.80 36.55 -15.03
C ALA A 187 1.92 35.69 -14.09
N ILE A 188 0.66 35.43 -14.45
CA ILE A 188 -0.29 34.65 -13.65
C ILE A 188 -0.86 33.52 -14.51
N LYS A 189 -0.84 32.29 -13.98
CA LYS A 189 -1.52 31.13 -14.58
C LYS A 189 -2.20 30.33 -13.48
N ASP A 190 -3.49 30.04 -13.65
CA ASP A 190 -4.33 29.31 -12.67
C ASP A 190 -4.26 29.91 -11.25
N GLY A 191 -4.20 31.25 -11.15
CA GLY A 191 -4.11 31.98 -9.88
C GLY A 191 -2.76 31.87 -9.15
N LYS A 192 -1.72 31.32 -9.80
CA LYS A 192 -0.36 31.24 -9.26
C LYS A 192 0.61 32.14 -10.04
N PRO A 193 1.58 32.79 -9.35
CA PRO A 193 2.60 33.59 -10.00
C PRO A 193 3.58 32.71 -10.78
N GLN A 194 3.91 33.12 -12.01
CA GLN A 194 4.91 32.47 -12.85
C GLN A 194 6.30 33.03 -12.53
N MET A 195 7.02 32.35 -11.63
CA MET A 195 8.33 32.81 -11.13
C MET A 195 9.36 33.08 -12.25
N GLY A 196 9.30 32.34 -13.35
CA GLY A 196 10.20 32.56 -14.50
C GLY A 196 9.98 33.89 -15.21
N VAL A 197 8.75 34.42 -15.22
CA VAL A 197 8.43 35.73 -15.81
C VAL A 197 8.94 36.85 -14.92
N PHE A 198 8.73 36.75 -13.61
CA PHE A 198 9.24 37.73 -12.65
C PHE A 198 10.78 37.77 -12.60
N ALA A 199 11.43 36.60 -12.65
CA ALA A 199 12.89 36.52 -12.63
C ALA A 199 13.56 37.15 -13.87
N ALA A 200 12.85 37.22 -15.00
CA ALA A 200 13.35 37.80 -16.24
C ALA A 200 13.21 39.33 -16.32
N LEU A 201 12.35 39.92 -15.49
CA LEU A 201 12.08 41.36 -15.47
C LEU A 201 12.77 42.01 -14.26
N PRO A 202 13.35 43.22 -14.40
CA PRO A 202 13.78 43.97 -13.24
C PRO A 202 12.56 44.38 -12.39
N PRO A 203 12.69 44.45 -11.05
CA PRO A 203 11.61 44.91 -10.21
C PRO A 203 11.35 46.40 -10.43
N ASP A 204 10.08 46.78 -10.63
CA ASP A 204 9.67 48.18 -10.66
C ASP A 204 9.37 48.64 -9.24
N THR A 205 10.27 49.46 -8.70
CA THR A 205 10.19 49.95 -7.33
C THR A 205 9.14 51.04 -7.12
N GLU A 206 8.68 51.67 -8.20
CA GLU A 206 7.67 52.74 -8.18
C GLU A 206 6.24 52.21 -8.39
N ALA A 207 6.12 50.96 -8.83
CA ALA A 207 4.84 50.33 -9.12
C ALA A 207 3.95 50.14 -7.88
N PRO A 208 2.61 50.19 -8.04
CA PRO A 208 1.67 49.96 -6.95
C PRO A 208 1.85 48.58 -6.33
N ASN A 209 1.79 48.50 -4.99
CA ASN A 209 1.99 47.28 -4.20
C ASN A 209 3.44 46.73 -4.18
N TRP A 210 4.44 47.41 -4.77
CA TRP A 210 5.85 46.99 -4.65
C TRP A 210 6.29 46.81 -3.20
N ASN A 211 5.92 47.74 -2.30
CA ASN A 211 6.23 47.65 -0.87
C ASN A 211 5.70 46.35 -0.23
N LEU A 212 4.53 45.85 -0.65
CA LEU A 212 3.98 44.59 -0.14
C LEU A 212 4.80 43.39 -0.62
N VAL A 213 5.29 43.42 -1.86
CA VAL A 213 6.17 42.37 -2.41
C VAL A 213 7.53 42.41 -1.74
N ARG A 214 8.10 43.60 -1.53
CA ARG A 214 9.37 43.81 -0.83
C ARG A 214 9.30 43.27 0.60
N ASP A 215 8.29 43.66 1.37
CA ASP A 215 8.14 43.27 2.76
C ASP A 215 7.84 41.77 2.89
N ALA A 216 7.03 41.20 1.98
CA ALA A 216 6.82 39.75 1.91
C ALA A 216 8.09 38.98 1.49
N GLY A 217 8.90 39.54 0.58
CA GLY A 217 10.18 38.97 0.16
C GLY A 217 11.20 38.91 1.30
N LEU A 218 11.32 40.00 2.07
CA LEU A 218 12.15 40.04 3.29
C LEU A 218 11.69 39.00 4.31
N ALA A 219 10.39 38.90 4.55
CA ALA A 219 9.84 37.92 5.49
C ALA A 219 10.13 36.47 5.05
N VAL A 220 10.10 36.18 3.75
CA VAL A 220 10.46 34.85 3.22
C VAL A 220 11.95 34.55 3.40
N LEU A 221 12.84 35.52 3.14
CA LEU A 221 14.27 35.35 3.35
C LEU A 221 14.60 35.07 4.82
N GLU A 222 14.01 35.85 5.73
CA GLU A 222 14.16 35.66 7.18
C GLU A 222 13.68 34.27 7.63
N ALA A 223 12.47 33.88 7.20
CA ALA A 223 11.90 32.57 7.53
C ALA A 223 12.74 31.42 6.95
N TYR A 224 13.30 31.60 5.75
CA TYR A 224 14.20 30.62 5.13
C TYR A 224 15.49 30.46 5.93
N GLU A 225 16.18 31.54 6.29
CA GLU A 225 17.42 31.46 7.07
C GLU A 225 17.19 30.84 8.45
N THR A 226 16.10 31.22 9.12
CA THR A 226 15.68 30.63 10.40
C THR A 226 15.43 29.12 10.25
N ALA A 227 14.71 28.72 9.20
CA ALA A 227 14.43 27.32 8.94
C ALA A 227 15.69 26.52 8.57
N VAL A 228 16.66 27.12 7.87
CA VAL A 228 17.98 26.50 7.58
C VAL A 228 18.80 26.32 8.86
N ALA A 229 18.81 27.31 9.76
CA ALA A 229 19.50 27.22 11.04
C ALA A 229 18.88 26.13 11.95
N CYS A 230 17.55 26.13 12.10
CA CYS A 230 16.83 25.08 12.82
C CYS A 230 17.04 23.69 12.22
N ARG A 231 17.10 23.57 10.88
CA ARG A 231 17.40 22.31 10.20
C ARG A 231 18.79 21.80 10.54
N ALA A 232 19.80 22.68 10.53
CA ALA A 232 21.17 22.32 10.87
C ALA A 232 21.25 21.76 12.30
N ARG A 233 20.50 22.37 13.23
CA ARG A 233 20.36 21.86 14.60
C ARG A 233 19.69 20.48 14.67
N GLU A 234 18.60 20.28 13.95
CA GLU A 234 17.94 18.97 13.93
C GLU A 234 18.86 17.88 13.37
N ILE A 235 19.63 18.18 12.32
CA ILE A 235 20.61 17.24 11.75
C ILE A 235 21.72 16.93 12.76
N ALA A 236 22.22 17.93 13.48
CA ALA A 236 23.22 17.72 14.53
C ALA A 236 22.65 16.82 15.65
N ALA A 237 21.45 17.12 16.13
CA ALA A 237 20.77 16.31 17.14
C ALA A 237 20.47 14.88 16.64
N PHE A 238 20.08 14.71 15.37
CA PHE A 238 19.88 13.39 14.76
C PHE A 238 21.18 12.59 14.72
N ARG A 239 22.31 13.22 14.35
CA ARG A 239 23.62 12.55 14.27
C ARG A 239 24.16 12.07 15.62
N ASN A 240 23.73 12.68 16.72
CA ASN A 240 24.03 12.19 18.08
C ASN A 240 23.41 10.82 18.36
N GLY A 241 22.47 10.35 17.53
CA GLY A 241 21.88 9.01 17.64
C GLY A 241 20.87 8.85 18.76
N PRO A 242 19.86 9.75 18.90
CA PRO A 242 18.87 9.71 19.99
C PRO A 242 18.04 8.42 20.01
N TYR A 243 17.96 7.70 18.88
CA TYR A 243 17.21 6.47 18.74
C TYR A 243 18.07 5.33 18.14
N PRO A 244 17.70 4.06 18.39
CA PRO A 244 18.36 2.92 17.76
C PRO A 244 18.30 3.01 16.24
N LYS A 245 19.44 2.76 15.58
CA LYS A 245 19.54 2.75 14.12
C LYS A 245 18.82 1.52 13.54
N ASP A 246 18.06 1.73 12.47
CA ASP A 246 17.31 0.70 11.77
C ASP A 246 18.20 -0.19 10.89
N GLY A 247 17.81 -1.44 10.73
CA GLY A 247 18.45 -2.40 9.82
C GLY A 247 19.86 -2.86 10.20
N VAL A 248 20.54 -3.50 9.24
CA VAL A 248 21.91 -4.03 9.35
C VAL A 248 22.80 -3.32 8.34
N PRO A 249 23.97 -2.77 8.74
CA PRO A 249 24.91 -2.18 7.79
C PRO A 249 25.59 -3.27 6.95
N VAL A 250 25.57 -3.12 5.63
CA VAL A 250 26.33 -3.97 4.69
C VAL A 250 27.67 -3.30 4.38
N LEU A 251 27.62 -2.02 4.03
CA LEU A 251 28.78 -1.14 3.88
C LEU A 251 28.57 0.07 4.79
N PRO A 252 29.34 0.21 5.89
CA PRO A 252 29.16 1.30 6.85
C PRO A 252 29.12 2.68 6.16
N GLY A 253 28.00 3.40 6.33
CA GLY A 253 27.80 4.74 5.79
C GLY A 253 27.38 4.82 4.31
N VAL A 254 27.33 3.70 3.60
CA VAL A 254 26.99 3.66 2.16
C VAL A 254 25.75 2.81 1.89
N LEU A 255 25.70 1.60 2.45
CA LEU A 255 24.67 0.61 2.15
C LEU A 255 24.19 -0.10 3.42
N SER A 256 22.89 -0.11 3.66
CA SER A 256 22.28 -0.90 4.73
C SER A 256 21.06 -1.67 4.24
N LEU A 257 20.76 -2.77 4.91
CA LEU A 257 19.56 -3.57 4.72
C LEU A 257 18.59 -3.27 5.85
N ALA A 258 17.41 -2.75 5.52
CA ALA A 258 16.36 -2.46 6.49
C ALA A 258 15.02 -3.00 5.98
N MET A 259 14.04 -3.14 6.87
CA MET A 259 12.70 -3.55 6.46
C MET A 259 12.04 -2.47 5.58
N PRO A 260 11.15 -2.85 4.64
CA PRO A 260 10.36 -1.89 3.88
C PRO A 260 9.56 -0.93 4.77
N ASP A 261 9.68 0.37 4.52
CA ASP A 261 8.88 1.41 5.18
C ASP A 261 7.60 1.66 4.39
N LEU A 262 6.50 1.05 4.84
CA LEU A 262 5.16 1.20 4.26
C LEU A 262 4.46 2.51 4.66
N GLY A 263 5.06 3.30 5.55
CA GLY A 263 4.51 4.57 6.00
C GLY A 263 3.43 4.47 7.07
N VAL A 264 2.72 5.59 7.23
CA VAL A 264 1.67 5.77 8.25
C VAL A 264 0.38 6.14 7.52
N ALA A 265 -0.70 5.44 7.87
CA ALA A 265 -2.03 5.74 7.38
C ALA A 265 -2.56 6.97 8.13
N PHE A 266 -2.62 8.11 7.46
CA PHE A 266 -3.09 9.36 8.07
C PHE A 266 -4.57 9.32 8.42
N SER A 267 -5.34 8.51 7.69
CA SER A 267 -6.77 8.27 7.97
C SER A 267 -7.01 7.72 9.37
N ARG A 268 -6.11 6.85 9.86
CA ARG A 268 -6.22 6.14 11.13
C ARG A 268 -5.15 6.51 12.17
N GLY A 269 -4.18 7.34 11.78
CA GLY A 269 -3.05 7.73 12.64
C GLY A 269 -2.16 6.56 13.08
N ARG A 270 -2.19 5.43 12.36
CA ARG A 270 -1.45 4.20 12.70
C ARG A 270 -0.50 3.79 11.57
N PRO A 271 0.63 3.11 11.88
CA PRO A 271 1.51 2.54 10.87
C PRO A 271 0.76 1.58 9.93
N VAL A 272 1.04 1.66 8.62
CA VAL A 272 0.39 0.80 7.61
C VAL A 272 0.67 -0.68 7.85
N LYS A 273 1.90 -1.00 8.30
CA LYS A 273 2.29 -2.37 8.64
C LYS A 273 1.34 -3.03 9.66
N ASP A 274 0.90 -2.28 10.67
CA ASP A 274 0.07 -2.82 11.75
C ASP A 274 -1.34 -3.07 11.24
N LEU A 275 -1.87 -2.17 10.41
CA LEU A 275 -3.16 -2.34 9.76
C LEU A 275 -3.19 -3.58 8.84
N ILE A 276 -2.10 -3.82 8.10
CA ILE A 276 -1.96 -5.01 7.27
C ILE A 276 -1.85 -6.27 8.13
N LEU A 277 -1.09 -6.24 9.22
CA LEU A 277 -0.95 -7.39 10.13
C LEU A 277 -2.26 -7.74 10.85
N ASP A 278 -3.12 -6.77 11.11
CA ASP A 278 -4.45 -6.99 11.68
C ASP A 278 -5.38 -7.67 10.64
N ALA A 279 -5.30 -7.28 9.37
CA ALA A 279 -6.23 -7.70 8.31
C ALA A 279 -5.81 -8.96 7.52
N LEU A 280 -4.49 -9.14 7.31
CA LEU A 280 -3.93 -10.21 6.49
C LEU A 280 -4.26 -11.62 7.00
N PRO A 281 -4.15 -11.94 8.32
CA PRO A 281 -4.48 -13.27 8.83
C PRO A 281 -5.94 -13.65 8.59
N VAL A 282 -6.85 -12.68 8.62
CA VAL A 282 -8.29 -12.88 8.40
C VAL A 282 -8.54 -13.30 6.95
N THR A 283 -8.01 -12.54 6.00
CA THR A 283 -8.12 -12.90 4.57
C THR A 283 -7.42 -14.22 4.27
N LEU A 284 -6.26 -14.48 4.90
CA LEU A 284 -5.57 -15.77 4.78
C LEU A 284 -6.43 -16.92 5.29
N LEU A 285 -7.08 -16.77 6.44
CA LEU A 285 -7.95 -17.79 7.03
C LEU A 285 -9.08 -18.17 6.08
N LEU A 286 -9.81 -17.19 5.54
CA LEU A 286 -10.90 -17.44 4.58
C LEU A 286 -10.41 -18.21 3.35
N ASN A 287 -9.27 -17.77 2.79
CA ASN A 287 -8.73 -18.34 1.56
C ASN A 287 -8.07 -19.70 1.77
N PHE A 288 -7.41 -19.91 2.91
CA PHE A 288 -6.79 -21.18 3.27
C PHE A 288 -7.83 -22.28 3.48
N VAL A 289 -9.02 -21.93 3.97
CA VAL A 289 -10.16 -22.85 4.02
C VAL A 289 -10.77 -23.03 2.63
N ALA A 290 -11.05 -21.95 1.89
CA ALA A 290 -11.76 -22.03 0.61
C ALA A 290 -10.97 -22.75 -0.49
N LEU A 291 -9.67 -22.50 -0.63
CA LEU A 291 -8.84 -23.03 -1.73
C LEU A 291 -8.85 -24.57 -1.80
N PRO A 292 -8.57 -25.32 -0.71
CA PRO A 292 -8.66 -26.77 -0.74
C PRO A 292 -10.02 -27.28 -1.20
N PHE A 293 -11.13 -26.70 -0.71
CA PHE A 293 -12.47 -27.11 -1.14
C PHE A 293 -12.73 -26.83 -2.62
N ILE A 294 -12.30 -25.68 -3.13
CA ILE A 294 -12.39 -25.35 -4.56
C ILE A 294 -11.71 -26.44 -5.39
N TYR A 295 -10.44 -26.74 -5.12
CA TYR A 295 -9.67 -27.69 -5.92
C TYR A 295 -10.15 -29.14 -5.73
N LEU A 296 -10.48 -29.53 -4.50
CA LEU A 296 -10.92 -30.89 -4.16
C LEU A 296 -12.26 -31.24 -4.82
N ILE A 297 -13.16 -30.28 -4.99
CA ILE A 297 -14.48 -30.52 -5.58
C ILE A 297 -14.45 -30.27 -7.09
N ALA A 298 -13.80 -29.18 -7.55
CA ALA A 298 -13.84 -28.77 -8.94
C ALA A 298 -13.04 -29.68 -9.87
N ILE A 299 -11.86 -30.13 -9.45
CA ILE A 299 -11.00 -30.98 -10.30
C ILE A 299 -11.69 -32.33 -10.57
N PRO A 300 -12.16 -33.08 -9.56
CA PRO A 300 -12.89 -34.32 -9.81
C PRO A 300 -14.17 -34.11 -10.61
N ALA A 301 -14.95 -33.06 -10.33
CA ALA A 301 -16.17 -32.76 -11.07
C ALA A 301 -15.88 -32.52 -12.57
N GLY A 302 -14.89 -31.68 -12.88
CA GLY A 302 -14.48 -31.41 -14.26
C GLY A 302 -13.90 -32.64 -14.97
N MET A 303 -13.11 -33.45 -14.24
CA MET A 303 -12.55 -34.71 -14.75
C MET A 303 -13.62 -35.74 -15.07
N LEU A 304 -14.61 -35.91 -14.18
CA LEU A 304 -15.74 -36.83 -14.38
C LEU A 304 -16.61 -36.38 -15.55
N ALA A 305 -16.91 -35.07 -15.65
CA ALA A 305 -17.67 -34.52 -16.77
C ALA A 305 -16.97 -34.78 -18.11
N ALA A 306 -15.64 -34.60 -18.17
CA ALA A 306 -14.86 -34.89 -19.37
C ALA A 306 -14.80 -36.38 -19.70
N ARG A 307 -14.70 -37.27 -18.70
CA ARG A 307 -14.69 -38.73 -18.91
C ARG A 307 -16.00 -39.22 -19.51
N TYR A 308 -17.13 -38.71 -19.03
CA TYR A 308 -18.47 -39.10 -19.49
C TYR A 308 -19.03 -38.12 -20.51
N ARG A 309 -18.18 -37.57 -21.39
CA ARG A 309 -18.56 -36.59 -22.41
C ARG A 309 -19.80 -37.04 -23.19
N GLY A 310 -20.78 -36.15 -23.35
CA GLY A 310 -22.03 -36.41 -24.08
C GLY A 310 -23.08 -37.20 -23.31
N SER A 311 -22.77 -37.66 -22.09
CA SER A 311 -23.77 -38.25 -21.19
C SER A 311 -24.63 -37.17 -20.52
N TRP A 312 -25.73 -37.60 -19.90
CA TRP A 312 -26.54 -36.71 -19.06
C TRP A 312 -25.75 -36.08 -17.92
N PHE A 313 -24.75 -36.78 -17.35
CA PHE A 313 -23.88 -36.23 -16.30
C PHE A 313 -23.03 -35.07 -16.83
N ASP A 314 -22.49 -35.18 -18.05
CA ASP A 314 -21.74 -34.10 -18.69
C ASP A 314 -22.64 -32.89 -18.96
N MET A 315 -23.84 -33.11 -19.48
CA MET A 315 -24.80 -32.04 -19.73
C MET A 315 -25.25 -31.33 -18.44
N SER A 316 -25.58 -32.09 -17.39
CA SER A 316 -26.05 -31.52 -16.12
C SER A 316 -24.94 -30.80 -15.36
N SER A 317 -23.74 -31.39 -15.27
CA SER A 317 -22.58 -30.73 -14.67
C SER A 317 -22.17 -29.49 -15.46
N GLY A 318 -22.18 -29.54 -16.79
CA GLY A 318 -21.95 -28.38 -17.66
C GLY A 318 -22.94 -27.24 -17.42
N ALA A 319 -24.24 -27.56 -17.30
CA ALA A 319 -25.28 -26.58 -16.96
C ALA A 319 -25.05 -25.96 -15.57
N ILE A 320 -24.69 -26.77 -14.56
CA ILE A 320 -24.37 -26.30 -13.21
C ILE A 320 -23.16 -25.35 -13.22
N PHE A 321 -22.09 -25.70 -13.95
CA PHE A 321 -20.90 -24.85 -14.04
C PHE A 321 -21.24 -23.48 -14.64
N VAL A 322 -22.06 -23.46 -15.69
CA VAL A 322 -22.50 -22.20 -16.32
C VAL A 322 -23.44 -21.42 -15.40
N ALA A 323 -24.40 -22.09 -14.75
CA ALA A 323 -25.33 -21.46 -13.81
C ALA A 323 -24.60 -20.76 -12.66
N PHE A 324 -23.68 -21.45 -11.99
CA PHE A 324 -22.89 -20.86 -10.90
C PHE A 324 -21.95 -19.76 -11.38
N TRP A 325 -21.40 -19.86 -12.60
CA TRP A 325 -20.60 -18.78 -13.17
C TRP A 325 -21.43 -17.53 -13.51
N SER A 326 -22.73 -17.71 -13.76
CA SER A 326 -23.64 -16.62 -14.14
C SER A 326 -24.18 -15.85 -12.93
N ILE A 327 -24.08 -16.42 -11.73
CA ILE A 327 -24.54 -15.81 -10.48
C ILE A 327 -23.42 -14.89 -9.95
N PRO A 328 -23.65 -13.56 -9.85
CA PRO A 328 -22.66 -12.66 -9.26
C PRO A 328 -22.43 -12.97 -7.78
N THR A 329 -21.17 -12.93 -7.36
CA THR A 329 -20.76 -13.14 -5.95
C THR A 329 -21.47 -12.23 -4.97
N VAL A 330 -21.63 -10.95 -5.35
CA VAL A 330 -22.36 -9.96 -4.56
C VAL A 330 -23.78 -10.42 -4.29
N TRP A 331 -24.48 -10.87 -5.33
CA TRP A 331 -25.89 -11.25 -5.23
C TRP A 331 -26.06 -12.53 -4.41
N ALA A 332 -25.22 -13.55 -4.64
CA ALA A 332 -25.24 -14.76 -3.84
C ALA A 332 -24.97 -14.49 -2.36
N GLY A 333 -24.02 -13.61 -2.03
CA GLY A 333 -23.72 -13.25 -0.64
C GLY A 333 -24.90 -12.53 0.04
N VAL A 334 -25.52 -11.56 -0.65
CA VAL A 334 -26.68 -10.84 -0.12
C VAL A 334 -27.88 -11.78 0.09
N LEU A 335 -28.15 -12.69 -0.86
CA LEU A 335 -29.20 -13.69 -0.71
C LEU A 335 -28.89 -14.69 0.41
N ALA A 336 -27.63 -15.11 0.54
CA ALA A 336 -27.22 -16.00 1.61
C ALA A 336 -27.45 -15.36 2.98
N ILE A 337 -27.09 -14.09 3.16
CA ILE A 337 -27.42 -13.37 4.39
C ILE A 337 -28.93 -13.28 4.58
N GLY A 338 -29.65 -12.81 3.56
CA GLY A 338 -31.09 -12.56 3.65
C GLY A 338 -31.93 -13.79 3.93
N TYR A 339 -31.57 -14.98 3.42
CA TYR A 339 -32.38 -16.19 3.58
C TYR A 339 -31.80 -17.21 4.57
N LEU A 340 -30.47 -17.37 4.62
CA LEU A 340 -29.82 -18.40 5.45
C LEU A 340 -29.39 -17.86 6.82
N ALA A 341 -29.10 -16.56 6.93
CA ALA A 341 -28.63 -15.95 8.18
C ALA A 341 -29.70 -15.12 8.91
N ASP A 342 -30.64 -14.52 8.19
CA ASP A 342 -31.72 -13.76 8.82
C ASP A 342 -32.67 -14.66 9.60
N ASN A 343 -32.93 -14.29 10.86
CA ASN A 343 -33.85 -14.97 11.78
C ASN A 343 -35.30 -14.92 11.31
N GLN A 344 -35.65 -14.02 10.37
CA GLN A 344 -36.98 -13.98 9.75
C GLN A 344 -37.23 -15.18 8.82
N TYR A 345 -36.17 -15.83 8.32
CA TYR A 345 -36.24 -16.97 7.42
C TYR A 345 -35.67 -18.23 8.08
N LEU A 346 -34.47 -18.69 7.69
CA LEU A 346 -33.88 -19.91 8.27
C LEU A 346 -33.10 -19.63 9.56
N GLY A 347 -32.43 -18.48 9.68
CA GLY A 347 -31.61 -18.14 10.85
C GLY A 347 -30.56 -19.19 11.24
N TRP A 348 -30.07 -19.98 10.28
CA TRP A 348 -29.11 -21.05 10.58
C TRP A 348 -27.70 -20.52 10.80
N PHE A 349 -27.31 -19.52 10.03
CA PHE A 349 -25.96 -18.97 10.02
C PHE A 349 -25.90 -17.57 10.61
N PRO A 350 -24.74 -17.13 11.10
CA PRO A 350 -24.57 -15.76 11.56
C PRO A 350 -24.52 -14.77 10.37
N VAL A 351 -24.97 -13.55 10.65
CA VAL A 351 -25.12 -12.48 9.65
C VAL A 351 -23.77 -11.83 9.31
N ALA A 352 -22.88 -11.68 10.29
CA ALA A 352 -21.66 -10.89 10.16
C ALA A 352 -20.59 -11.30 11.17
N GLY A 353 -19.34 -10.92 10.88
CA GLY A 353 -18.20 -11.08 11.78
C GLY A 353 -17.46 -12.42 11.65
N LEU A 354 -16.42 -12.60 12.48
CA LEU A 354 -15.59 -13.81 12.51
C LEU A 354 -15.95 -14.78 13.63
N HIS A 355 -16.61 -14.29 14.67
CA HIS A 355 -17.06 -15.04 15.83
C HIS A 355 -18.17 -14.26 16.54
N GLY A 356 -18.91 -14.93 17.43
CA GLY A 356 -19.95 -14.34 18.24
C GLY A 356 -19.41 -13.40 19.32
N ASN A 357 -20.30 -12.60 19.92
CA ASN A 357 -19.95 -11.65 20.98
C ASN A 357 -19.51 -12.32 22.29
N THR A 358 -19.87 -13.59 22.51
CA THR A 358 -19.50 -14.37 23.70
C THR A 358 -18.26 -15.23 23.46
N ALA A 359 -17.58 -15.07 22.33
CA ALA A 359 -16.44 -15.90 21.93
C ALA A 359 -15.26 -15.82 22.93
N ASP A 360 -15.09 -14.70 23.62
CA ASP A 360 -14.03 -14.50 24.62
C ASP A 360 -14.22 -15.37 25.87
N GLU A 361 -15.45 -15.82 26.14
CA GLU A 361 -15.79 -16.68 27.28
C GLU A 361 -15.82 -18.17 26.92
N MET A 362 -15.69 -18.51 25.63
CA MET A 362 -15.75 -19.89 25.15
C MET A 362 -14.42 -20.63 25.34
N GLY A 363 -14.51 -21.93 25.63
CA GLY A 363 -13.35 -22.82 25.52
C GLY A 363 -12.81 -22.85 24.08
N PHE A 364 -11.50 -23.04 23.91
CA PHE A 364 -10.89 -23.03 22.57
C PHE A 364 -11.46 -24.12 21.63
N LEU A 365 -11.58 -25.35 22.15
CA LEU A 365 -12.13 -26.49 21.42
C LEU A 365 -13.58 -26.79 21.84
N PRO A 366 -14.37 -27.45 20.96
CA PRO A 366 -15.67 -27.98 21.34
C PRO A 366 -15.51 -28.89 22.56
N SER A 367 -16.30 -28.63 23.60
CA SER A 367 -16.18 -29.35 24.86
C SER A 367 -17.54 -29.63 25.47
N TRP A 368 -17.62 -30.75 26.17
CA TRP A 368 -18.79 -31.15 26.94
C TRP A 368 -18.62 -30.67 28.37
N GLY A 369 -19.38 -29.65 28.75
CA GLY A 369 -19.40 -29.07 30.09
C GLY A 369 -20.61 -29.52 30.91
N SER A 370 -20.73 -29.01 32.13
CA SER A 370 -21.90 -29.23 33.02
C SER A 370 -23.20 -28.70 32.42
N ASP A 371 -23.11 -27.65 31.59
CA ASP A 371 -24.26 -26.95 31.01
C ASP A 371 -24.61 -27.46 29.59
N GLY A 372 -23.97 -28.55 29.14
CA GLY A 372 -24.19 -29.18 27.84
C GLY A 372 -23.00 -29.08 26.87
N PHE A 373 -23.28 -29.28 25.58
CA PHE A 373 -22.29 -29.17 24.52
C PHE A 373 -22.00 -27.71 24.20
N SER A 374 -20.75 -27.29 24.37
CA SER A 374 -20.26 -26.00 23.89
C SER A 374 -19.51 -26.19 22.57
N MET A 375 -19.86 -25.41 21.56
CA MET A 375 -19.22 -25.48 20.23
C MET A 375 -17.75 -25.04 20.27
N GLY A 376 -17.38 -24.25 21.29
CA GLY A 376 -16.04 -23.69 21.45
C GLY A 376 -15.71 -22.61 20.40
N TRP A 377 -14.65 -21.86 20.65
CA TRP A 377 -14.22 -20.74 19.80
C TRP A 377 -13.95 -21.18 18.35
N VAL A 378 -13.25 -22.31 18.16
CA VAL A 378 -12.92 -22.80 16.81
C VAL A 378 -14.19 -23.16 16.03
N GLY A 379 -15.14 -23.85 16.66
CA GLY A 379 -16.40 -24.23 16.02
C GLY A 379 -17.23 -23.01 15.65
N ASP A 380 -17.28 -22.02 16.55
CA ASP A 380 -17.94 -20.74 16.31
C ASP A 380 -17.35 -20.00 15.10
N VAL A 381 -16.02 -19.91 15.00
CA VAL A 381 -15.33 -19.31 13.84
C VAL A 381 -15.67 -20.04 12.55
N PHE A 382 -15.63 -21.39 12.53
CA PHE A 382 -16.00 -22.17 11.34
C PHE A 382 -17.44 -21.94 10.90
N TRP A 383 -18.35 -21.74 11.86
CA TRP A 383 -19.75 -21.43 11.57
C TRP A 383 -19.91 -20.02 10.98
N HIS A 384 -19.16 -19.04 11.50
CA HIS A 384 -19.17 -17.66 11.00
C HIS A 384 -18.59 -17.53 9.60
N ILE A 385 -17.54 -18.27 9.29
CA ILE A 385 -16.94 -18.22 7.95
C ILE A 385 -17.64 -19.13 6.93
N ALA A 386 -18.60 -19.97 7.34
CA ALA A 386 -19.23 -20.96 6.46
C ALA A 386 -19.89 -20.34 5.22
N LEU A 387 -20.72 -19.30 5.38
CA LEU A 387 -21.35 -18.60 4.26
C LEU A 387 -20.34 -17.83 3.39
N PRO A 388 -19.41 -17.02 3.97
CA PRO A 388 -18.32 -16.39 3.21
C PRO A 388 -17.50 -17.39 2.39
N VAL A 389 -17.09 -18.50 3.01
CA VAL A 389 -16.30 -19.56 2.36
C VAL A 389 -17.11 -20.23 1.28
N THR A 390 -18.40 -20.53 1.50
CA THR A 390 -19.27 -21.09 0.47
C THR A 390 -19.35 -20.18 -0.75
N CYS A 391 -19.45 -18.86 -0.53
CA CYS A 391 -19.44 -17.87 -1.61
C CYS A 391 -18.15 -17.90 -2.45
N LEU A 392 -17.00 -18.05 -1.78
CA LEU A 392 -15.72 -18.23 -2.45
C LEU A 392 -15.64 -19.57 -3.19
N VAL A 393 -16.09 -20.64 -2.54
CA VAL A 393 -16.00 -22.01 -3.05
C VAL A 393 -16.81 -22.21 -4.31
N TYR A 394 -18.08 -21.79 -4.35
CA TYR A 394 -18.90 -22.01 -5.56
C TYR A 394 -18.36 -21.23 -6.77
N THR A 395 -17.84 -20.03 -6.52
CA THR A 395 -17.28 -19.16 -7.57
C THR A 395 -16.02 -19.77 -8.16
N GLY A 396 -15.08 -20.18 -7.29
CA GLY A 396 -13.86 -20.88 -7.71
C GLY A 396 -14.17 -22.21 -8.39
N PHE A 397 -15.17 -22.95 -7.86
CA PHE A 397 -15.61 -24.23 -8.41
C PHE A 397 -16.12 -24.10 -9.85
N ALA A 398 -16.99 -23.12 -10.13
CA ALA A 398 -17.57 -22.94 -11.46
C ALA A 398 -16.49 -22.72 -12.53
N VAL A 399 -15.51 -21.85 -12.24
CA VAL A 399 -14.40 -21.54 -13.14
C VAL A 399 -13.45 -22.72 -13.28
N LEU A 400 -13.00 -23.30 -12.16
CA LEU A 400 -11.98 -24.34 -12.16
C LEU A 400 -12.51 -25.67 -12.72
N ALA A 401 -13.76 -26.05 -12.45
CA ALA A 401 -14.36 -27.28 -12.96
C ALA A 401 -14.55 -27.22 -14.47
N LYS A 402 -15.05 -26.08 -14.97
CA LYS A 402 -15.19 -25.81 -16.41
C LYS A 402 -13.84 -25.85 -17.12
N GLN A 403 -12.82 -25.21 -16.56
CA GLN A 403 -11.47 -25.21 -17.14
C GLN A 403 -10.83 -26.61 -17.09
N THR A 404 -11.00 -27.35 -15.99
CA THR A 404 -10.52 -28.73 -15.86
C THR A 404 -11.16 -29.62 -16.93
N ARG A 405 -12.48 -29.50 -17.13
CA ARG A 405 -13.19 -30.24 -18.16
C ARG A 405 -12.65 -29.94 -19.56
N ALA A 406 -12.47 -28.66 -19.89
CA ALA A 406 -11.93 -28.24 -21.19
C ALA A 406 -10.53 -28.82 -21.43
N ALA A 407 -9.62 -28.63 -20.48
CA ALA A 407 -8.25 -29.14 -20.57
C ALA A 407 -8.19 -30.67 -20.71
N MET A 408 -9.05 -31.39 -19.99
CA MET A 408 -9.16 -32.86 -20.13
C MET A 408 -9.62 -33.27 -21.53
N LEU A 409 -10.64 -32.60 -22.09
CA LEU A 409 -11.16 -32.90 -23.42
C LEU A 409 -10.13 -32.64 -24.53
N ASP A 410 -9.36 -31.56 -24.42
CA ASP A 410 -8.29 -31.26 -25.38
C ASP A 410 -7.21 -32.34 -25.33
N ASN A 411 -6.81 -32.75 -24.12
CA ASN A 411 -5.81 -33.80 -23.94
C ASN A 411 -6.31 -35.19 -24.32
N PHE A 412 -7.60 -35.50 -24.19
CA PHE A 412 -8.15 -36.78 -24.64
C PHE A 412 -8.00 -37.02 -26.15
N ASN A 413 -7.91 -35.96 -26.95
CA ASN A 413 -7.79 -36.04 -28.40
C ASN A 413 -6.34 -36.13 -28.91
N GLN A 414 -5.36 -36.09 -28.02
CA GLN A 414 -3.94 -36.09 -28.36
C GLN A 414 -3.41 -37.48 -28.76
N ASP A 415 -2.39 -37.51 -29.61
CA ASP A 415 -1.83 -38.75 -30.18
C ASP A 415 -1.20 -39.68 -29.13
N TYR A 416 -0.63 -39.11 -28.06
CA TYR A 416 -0.08 -39.91 -26.96
C TYR A 416 -1.17 -40.72 -26.23
N VAL A 417 -2.42 -40.22 -26.19
CA VAL A 417 -3.57 -40.93 -25.60
C VAL A 417 -4.03 -42.06 -26.52
N ARG A 418 -4.10 -41.80 -27.84
CA ARG A 418 -4.42 -42.83 -28.85
C ARG A 418 -3.41 -43.97 -28.79
N THR A 419 -2.13 -43.64 -28.69
CA THR A 419 -1.03 -44.60 -28.54
C THR A 419 -1.15 -45.42 -27.25
N ALA A 420 -1.44 -44.77 -26.12
CA ALA A 420 -1.63 -45.47 -24.84
C ALA A 420 -2.81 -46.45 -24.88
N LYS A 421 -3.93 -46.04 -25.51
CA LYS A 421 -5.09 -46.92 -25.74
C LYS A 421 -4.74 -48.09 -26.66
N ALA A 422 -4.00 -47.85 -27.74
CA ALA A 422 -3.54 -48.90 -28.67
C ALA A 422 -2.61 -49.92 -27.99
N LYS A 423 -1.82 -49.49 -27.00
CA LYS A 423 -0.99 -50.36 -26.15
C LYS A 423 -1.78 -51.13 -25.08
N GLY A 424 -3.11 -50.96 -25.00
CA GLY A 424 -3.95 -51.66 -24.02
C GLY A 424 -3.85 -51.13 -22.58
N VAL A 425 -3.35 -49.89 -22.38
CA VAL A 425 -3.26 -49.30 -21.04
C VAL A 425 -4.66 -49.17 -20.42
N PRO A 426 -4.87 -49.56 -19.16
CA PRO A 426 -6.17 -49.47 -18.50
C PRO A 426 -6.75 -48.05 -18.53
N GLY A 427 -8.06 -47.93 -18.74
CA GLY A 427 -8.72 -46.62 -18.88
C GLY A 427 -8.51 -45.66 -17.70
N ARG A 428 -8.39 -46.19 -16.47
CA ARG A 428 -8.07 -45.39 -15.27
C ARG A 428 -6.65 -44.80 -15.33
N ASP A 429 -5.69 -45.56 -15.84
CA ASP A 429 -4.31 -45.12 -15.99
C ASP A 429 -4.17 -44.13 -17.15
N VAL A 430 -4.89 -44.37 -18.26
CA VAL A 430 -5.03 -43.37 -19.34
C VAL A 430 -5.59 -42.06 -18.78
N LEU A 431 -6.66 -42.12 -17.97
CA LEU A 431 -7.26 -40.93 -17.37
C LEU A 431 -6.30 -40.19 -16.42
N LEU A 432 -5.76 -40.87 -15.40
CA LEU A 432 -5.02 -40.22 -14.31
C LEU A 432 -3.57 -39.91 -14.67
N ARG A 433 -2.86 -40.86 -15.31
CA ARG A 433 -1.41 -40.72 -15.56
C ARG A 433 -1.09 -40.06 -16.89
N HIS A 434 -1.93 -40.24 -17.90
CA HIS A 434 -1.68 -39.70 -19.24
C HIS A 434 -2.48 -38.44 -19.54
N VAL A 435 -3.78 -38.41 -19.28
CA VAL A 435 -4.62 -37.23 -19.62
C VAL A 435 -4.52 -36.18 -18.52
N PHE A 436 -4.88 -36.53 -17.28
CA PHE A 436 -4.95 -35.57 -16.18
C PHE A 436 -3.62 -34.89 -15.87
N ARG A 437 -2.51 -35.66 -15.85
CA ARG A 437 -1.18 -35.09 -15.62
C ARG A 437 -0.83 -33.98 -16.61
N ASN A 438 -1.17 -34.14 -17.90
CA ASN A 438 -0.94 -33.12 -18.92
C ASN A 438 -2.00 -32.00 -18.86
N SER A 439 -3.18 -32.29 -18.33
CA SER A 439 -4.22 -31.28 -18.05
C SER A 439 -3.95 -30.45 -16.79
N LEU A 440 -2.92 -30.75 -16.00
CA LEU A 440 -2.52 -29.93 -14.86
C LEU A 440 -1.92 -28.60 -15.28
N LEU A 441 -1.31 -28.50 -16.48
CA LEU A 441 -0.63 -27.27 -16.90
C LEU A 441 -1.60 -26.07 -16.94
N PRO A 442 -2.78 -26.12 -17.60
CA PRO A 442 -3.74 -25.02 -17.52
C PRO A 442 -4.22 -24.73 -16.10
N LEU A 443 -4.33 -25.75 -15.23
CA LEU A 443 -4.78 -25.57 -13.84
C LEU A 443 -3.74 -24.85 -12.99
N ILE A 444 -2.46 -25.16 -13.19
CA ILE A 444 -1.35 -24.42 -12.57
C ILE A 444 -1.32 -22.97 -13.07
N THR A 445 -1.63 -22.73 -14.35
CA THR A 445 -1.76 -21.35 -14.87
C THR A 445 -2.89 -20.60 -14.17
N MET A 446 -4.03 -21.25 -13.95
CA MET A 446 -5.16 -20.62 -13.25
C MET A 446 -4.85 -20.35 -11.77
N PHE A 447 -4.02 -21.16 -11.13
CA PHE A 447 -3.56 -20.91 -9.76
C PHE A 447 -2.87 -19.55 -9.64
N VAL A 448 -2.03 -19.18 -10.61
CA VAL A 448 -1.36 -17.86 -10.66
C VAL A 448 -2.37 -16.72 -10.66
N THR A 449 -3.52 -16.89 -11.30
CA THR A 449 -4.54 -15.84 -11.37
C THR A 449 -5.42 -15.81 -10.12
N ILE A 450 -5.79 -16.99 -9.60
CA ILE A 450 -6.74 -17.13 -8.49
C ILE A 450 -6.08 -16.78 -7.15
N PHE A 451 -4.87 -17.30 -6.90
CA PHE A 451 -4.23 -17.20 -5.59
C PHE A 451 -3.91 -15.74 -5.17
N PRO A 452 -3.26 -14.90 -6.01
CA PRO A 452 -3.04 -13.49 -5.69
C PRO A 452 -4.33 -12.69 -5.57
N ALA A 453 -5.33 -12.95 -6.43
CA ALA A 453 -6.61 -12.26 -6.38
C ALA A 453 -7.36 -12.54 -5.07
N MET A 454 -7.25 -13.76 -4.55
CA MET A 454 -7.80 -14.15 -3.25
C MET A 454 -7.07 -13.44 -2.10
N LEU A 455 -5.73 -13.37 -2.15
CA LEU A 455 -4.92 -12.69 -1.12
C LEU A 455 -5.00 -11.16 -1.15
N ALA A 456 -5.30 -10.57 -2.30
CA ALA A 456 -5.66 -9.15 -2.43
C ALA A 456 -6.93 -8.80 -1.62
N GLY A 457 -7.64 -9.80 -1.11
CA GLY A 457 -8.88 -9.68 -0.36
C GLY A 457 -10.06 -10.04 -1.24
N SER A 458 -10.98 -10.84 -0.70
CA SER A 458 -12.29 -10.98 -1.32
C SER A 458 -13.12 -9.77 -0.96
N VAL A 459 -12.77 -8.63 -1.57
CA VAL A 459 -13.35 -7.31 -1.29
C VAL A 459 -14.87 -7.37 -1.16
N VAL A 460 -15.49 -8.09 -2.09
CA VAL A 460 -16.94 -8.29 -2.13
C VAL A 460 -17.45 -9.10 -0.94
N VAL A 461 -16.89 -10.27 -0.70
CA VAL A 461 -17.36 -11.18 0.36
C VAL A 461 -17.09 -10.56 1.73
N GLU A 462 -15.89 -10.05 1.95
CA GLU A 462 -15.52 -9.40 3.21
C GLU A 462 -16.43 -8.21 3.52
N LYS A 463 -16.80 -7.40 2.51
CA LYS A 463 -17.71 -6.27 2.74
C LYS A 463 -19.14 -6.71 3.04
N ILE A 464 -19.65 -7.73 2.36
CA ILE A 464 -21.02 -8.23 2.55
C ILE A 464 -21.19 -8.85 3.94
N PHE A 465 -20.23 -9.67 4.36
CA PHE A 465 -20.25 -10.34 5.66
C PHE A 465 -19.59 -9.52 6.79
N SER A 466 -19.23 -8.26 6.52
CA SER A 466 -18.57 -7.35 7.47
C SER A 466 -17.33 -7.95 8.16
N ILE A 467 -16.51 -8.66 7.39
CA ILE A 467 -15.28 -9.30 7.86
C ILE A 467 -14.12 -8.31 7.74
N PRO A 468 -13.34 -8.06 8.81
CA PRO A 468 -12.23 -7.10 8.81
C PRO A 468 -10.97 -7.67 8.14
N GLY A 469 -11.07 -8.00 6.84
CA GLY A 469 -9.95 -8.49 6.03
C GLY A 469 -9.27 -7.41 5.18
N MET A 470 -8.28 -7.83 4.39
CA MET A 470 -7.51 -6.99 3.47
C MET A 470 -8.40 -6.27 2.45
N GLY A 471 -9.41 -6.94 1.92
CA GLY A 471 -10.31 -6.37 0.92
C GLY A 471 -11.14 -5.21 1.50
N SER A 472 -11.64 -5.38 2.73
CA SER A 472 -12.33 -4.30 3.45
C SER A 472 -11.41 -3.10 3.73
N LEU A 473 -10.16 -3.38 4.15
CA LEU A 473 -9.14 -2.37 4.45
C LEU A 473 -8.79 -1.52 3.21
N ILE A 474 -8.69 -2.16 2.04
CA ILE A 474 -8.39 -1.48 0.77
C ILE A 474 -9.56 -0.61 0.32
N LEU A 475 -10.81 -1.10 0.40
CA LEU A 475 -11.97 -0.28 0.05
C LEU A 475 -12.05 0.98 0.90
N GLU A 476 -11.80 0.84 2.20
CA GLU A 476 -11.76 1.98 3.10
C GLU A 476 -10.62 2.93 2.75
N ALA A 477 -9.43 2.41 2.43
CA ALA A 477 -8.30 3.20 1.95
C ALA A 477 -8.65 4.01 0.69
N ILE A 478 -9.38 3.40 -0.26
CA ILE A 478 -9.84 4.07 -1.48
C ILE A 478 -10.83 5.19 -1.14
N ASN A 479 -11.81 4.92 -0.27
CA ASN A 479 -12.82 5.90 0.13
C ASN A 479 -12.23 7.08 0.91
N LEU A 480 -11.30 6.80 1.82
CA LEU A 480 -10.57 7.81 2.59
C LEU A 480 -9.41 8.42 1.80
N ARG A 481 -9.18 7.96 0.57
CA ARG A 481 -8.07 8.36 -0.30
C ARG A 481 -6.71 8.27 0.43
N ASP A 482 -6.53 7.22 1.24
CA ASP A 482 -5.29 6.95 1.96
C ASP A 482 -4.25 6.34 1.02
N ARG A 483 -3.35 7.20 0.55
CA ARG A 483 -2.35 6.82 -0.43
C ARG A 483 -1.37 5.78 0.09
N GLU A 484 -0.86 5.91 1.32
CA GLU A 484 0.19 5.02 1.82
C GLU A 484 -0.34 3.60 1.89
N LEU A 485 -1.58 3.43 2.33
CA LEU A 485 -2.24 2.14 2.41
C LEU A 485 -2.52 1.54 1.02
N ILE A 486 -2.97 2.33 0.04
CA ILE A 486 -3.16 1.87 -1.35
C ILE A 486 -1.84 1.43 -2.00
N LEU A 487 -0.79 2.23 -1.83
CA LEU A 487 0.54 1.94 -2.40
C LEU A 487 1.20 0.73 -1.74
N ALA A 488 1.10 0.61 -0.41
CA ALA A 488 1.59 -0.55 0.33
C ALA A 488 0.84 -1.83 -0.07
N ASN A 489 -0.49 -1.77 -0.19
CA ASN A 489 -1.28 -2.91 -0.64
C ASN A 489 -0.92 -3.32 -2.08
N THR A 490 -0.77 -2.35 -2.98
CA THR A 490 -0.35 -2.61 -4.36
C THR A 490 1.00 -3.32 -4.40
N PHE A 491 1.97 -2.81 -3.63
CA PHE A 491 3.28 -3.45 -3.50
C PHE A 491 3.16 -4.88 -2.97
N MET A 492 2.36 -5.10 -1.93
CA MET A 492 2.12 -6.43 -1.36
C MET A 492 1.51 -7.39 -2.39
N ILE A 493 0.46 -6.97 -3.11
CA ILE A 493 -0.18 -7.77 -4.16
C ILE A 493 0.80 -8.08 -5.28
N ALA A 494 1.62 -7.11 -5.69
CA ALA A 494 2.64 -7.32 -6.71
C ALA A 494 3.66 -8.38 -6.26
N VAL A 495 4.14 -8.31 -5.02
CA VAL A 495 5.04 -9.33 -4.45
C VAL A 495 4.36 -10.70 -4.41
N VAL A 496 3.14 -10.80 -3.89
CA VAL A 496 2.37 -12.06 -3.85
C VAL A 496 2.17 -12.63 -5.25
N ASN A 497 1.86 -11.79 -6.24
CA ASN A 497 1.68 -12.21 -7.62
C ASN A 497 2.98 -12.77 -8.22
N LEU A 498 4.12 -12.11 -7.96
CA LEU A 498 5.43 -12.58 -8.42
C LEU A 498 5.82 -13.89 -7.72
N LEU A 499 5.50 -14.06 -6.44
CA LEU A 499 5.68 -15.32 -5.71
C LEU A 499 4.78 -16.43 -6.27
N ALA A 500 3.53 -16.12 -6.62
CA ALA A 500 2.60 -17.08 -7.23
C ALA A 500 3.08 -17.53 -8.62
N LEU A 501 3.61 -16.60 -9.42
CA LEU A 501 4.26 -16.91 -10.70
C LEU A 501 5.46 -17.85 -10.52
N LEU A 502 6.32 -17.59 -9.54
CA LEU A 502 7.45 -18.47 -9.23
C LEU A 502 6.99 -19.85 -8.78
N LEU A 503 5.98 -19.91 -7.92
CA LEU A 503 5.41 -21.16 -7.46
C LEU A 503 4.81 -21.96 -8.63
N ALA A 504 4.15 -21.30 -9.58
CA ALA A 504 3.66 -21.95 -10.78
C ALA A 504 4.77 -22.48 -11.68
N ASP A 505 5.86 -21.72 -11.87
CA ASP A 505 7.03 -22.19 -12.62
C ASP A 505 7.61 -23.49 -12.02
N ILE A 506 7.66 -23.55 -10.67
CA ILE A 506 8.07 -24.74 -9.92
C ILE A 506 7.06 -25.89 -10.13
N LEU A 507 5.76 -25.61 -10.01
CA LEU A 507 4.70 -26.60 -10.21
C LEU A 507 4.68 -27.15 -11.64
N TYR A 508 4.99 -26.34 -12.66
CA TYR A 508 5.13 -26.82 -14.04
C TYR A 508 6.27 -27.82 -14.17
N ALA A 509 7.42 -27.56 -13.56
CA ALA A 509 8.57 -28.47 -13.56
C ALA A 509 8.22 -29.84 -12.94
N PHE A 510 7.44 -29.83 -11.86
CA PHE A 510 6.97 -31.04 -11.21
C PHE A 510 5.92 -31.79 -12.03
N ALA A 511 5.00 -31.05 -12.66
CA ALA A 511 3.93 -31.64 -13.47
C ALA A 511 4.49 -32.31 -14.74
N ASP A 512 5.39 -31.63 -15.45
CA ASP A 512 6.06 -32.14 -16.64
C ASP A 512 7.59 -32.01 -16.55
N PRO A 513 8.33 -33.10 -16.27
CA PRO A 513 9.79 -33.08 -16.19
C PRO A 513 10.49 -32.84 -17.54
N ARG A 514 9.75 -32.78 -18.66
CA ARG A 514 10.30 -32.37 -19.96
C ARG A 514 10.51 -30.86 -20.08
N ILE A 515 9.90 -30.09 -19.18
CA ILE A 515 10.16 -28.66 -19.03
C ILE A 515 11.53 -28.52 -18.35
N SER A 516 12.61 -28.66 -19.12
CA SER A 516 13.96 -28.36 -18.65
C SER A 516 14.18 -26.85 -18.71
N TYR A 517 14.52 -26.28 -17.57
CA TYR A 517 14.95 -24.88 -17.47
C TYR A 517 16.48 -24.86 -17.49
N ASP A 518 17.04 -24.89 -18.70
CA ASP A 518 18.47 -24.74 -18.97
C ASP A 518 18.96 -23.29 -18.82
#